data_AF-A0A1G2ZZG4-F1
#
_entry.id   AF-A0A1G2ZZG4-F1
#
_cell.length_a   1.000
_cell.length_b   1.000
_cell.length_c   1.000
_cell.angle_alpha   90.00
_cell.angle_beta   90.00
_cell.angle_gamma   90.00
#
_symmetry.space_group_name_H-M   'P 1'
#
loop_
_entity.id
_entity.type
_entity.pdbx_description
1 polymer ?
#
loop_
_entity_poly.entity_id
_entity_poly.type
_entity_poly.pdbx_seq_one_letter_code
_entity_poly.pdbx_strand_id
1 'polypeptide(L)'
;MDLRSIAYPAFWRPLMYLLRRLGVEFDQRMGQAWEMCSSKFVTDVQLLTALVKLGARGLECLPDNWLSKAYSIGNFPPSWDLCHPEYAEIAARSTFPIWIRALELAGTSKVLTCRNFCQGLSDSLLNPWDGPVADTPPILSFLGEFHGECLETHEPSFWGDAIPRALEKMPRTRLVISALGHLPAEPDDFQYALCVEKGNIVFRAFSVLGDFAVRSSDGAVTGNRGLLTHLKEQLGIFTADEIAELEEMIRHPKASEKDFQKYFEAHPHFFRRWDYREVYSQVCLTRNEEGSLIPDFILTNPEIQEATIVELKLPKPKLVRRQENRERFADAVLEARSQLLEYRDWFEDKGNREKLVGKVNMEIFRPRLAVVIGRSTDFRCAIDRQKLASRTSDIDVVTYDDVVACARRRLVSIGAS
;
A
#
# COMPACT_ATOMS: atom_id res chain seq x y z
N MET A 1 0.18 1.22 -2.12
CA MET A 1 -0.14 1.41 -3.54
C MET A 1 0.00 2.90 -3.80
N ASP A 2 1.14 3.33 -4.34
CA ASP A 2 1.46 4.74 -4.54
C ASP A 2 0.60 5.33 -5.65
N LEU A 3 -0.28 6.25 -5.26
CA LEU A 3 -1.16 7.01 -6.14
C LEU A 3 -0.38 8.04 -7.00
N ARG A 4 0.88 7.77 -7.36
CA ARG A 4 1.76 8.66 -8.16
C ARG A 4 2.25 8.00 -9.44
N SER A 5 2.31 6.67 -9.53
CA SER A 5 2.81 5.94 -10.71
C SER A 5 1.72 5.48 -11.68
N ILE A 6 0.45 5.52 -11.27
CA ILE A 6 -0.67 5.46 -12.22
C ILE A 6 -0.68 6.79 -12.94
N ALA A 7 -0.45 6.80 -14.25
CA ALA A 7 -0.70 7.95 -15.10
C ALA A 7 -2.22 8.21 -15.07
N TYR A 8 -2.70 8.88 -14.02
CA TYR A 8 -4.08 9.29 -13.95
C TYR A 8 -4.33 10.22 -15.14
N PRO A 9 -5.42 10.02 -15.89
CA PRO A 9 -5.84 10.99 -16.89
C PRO A 9 -5.77 12.40 -16.28
N ALA A 10 -5.26 13.38 -17.02
CA ALA A 10 -4.98 14.74 -16.53
C ALA A 10 -6.15 15.37 -15.73
N PHE A 11 -7.36 14.90 -16.00
CA PHE A 11 -8.64 15.22 -15.37
C PHE A 11 -8.76 14.88 -13.87
N TRP A 12 -7.98 13.94 -13.34
CA TRP A 12 -8.09 13.47 -11.93
C TRP A 12 -7.09 14.10 -10.97
N ARG A 13 -6.07 14.76 -11.51
CA ARG A 13 -5.09 15.52 -10.73
C ARG A 13 -5.76 16.48 -9.74
N PRO A 14 -6.90 17.12 -10.04
CA PRO A 14 -7.64 17.93 -9.07
C PRO A 14 -8.14 17.21 -7.83
N LEU A 15 -8.81 16.06 -8.00
CA LEU A 15 -9.32 15.26 -6.87
C LEU A 15 -8.16 14.65 -6.06
N MET A 16 -7.14 14.15 -6.75
CA MET A 16 -5.93 13.60 -6.12
C MET A 16 -5.13 14.67 -5.36
N TYR A 17 -5.04 15.88 -5.92
CA TYR A 17 -4.44 17.03 -5.26
C TYR A 17 -5.22 17.39 -3.99
N LEU A 18 -6.56 17.39 -4.06
CA LEU A 18 -7.40 17.68 -2.90
C LEU A 18 -7.27 16.61 -1.81
N LEU A 19 -7.31 15.33 -2.16
CA LEU A 19 -7.07 14.21 -1.25
C LEU A 19 -5.74 14.38 -0.50
N ARG A 20 -4.67 14.67 -1.24
CA ARG A 20 -3.33 14.93 -0.67
C ARG A 20 -3.30 16.17 0.22
N ARG A 21 -3.94 17.27 -0.20
CA ARG A 21 -3.99 18.52 0.60
C ARG A 21 -4.74 18.32 1.91
N LEU A 22 -5.82 17.54 1.90
CA LEU A 22 -6.62 17.22 3.07
C LEU A 22 -6.00 16.11 3.93
N GLY A 23 -4.92 15.47 3.46
CA GLY A 23 -4.30 14.34 4.14
C GLY A 23 -5.23 13.13 4.26
N VAL A 24 -6.12 12.97 3.27
CA VAL A 24 -7.07 11.86 3.17
C VAL A 24 -6.53 10.84 2.17
N GLU A 25 -6.38 9.61 2.62
CA GLU A 25 -5.99 8.46 1.81
C GLU A 25 -7.22 7.60 1.49
N PHE A 26 -7.20 6.85 0.40
CA PHE A 26 -8.21 5.81 0.19
C PHE A 26 -7.89 4.60 1.07
N ASP A 27 -8.92 3.95 1.59
CA ASP A 27 -8.74 2.57 2.03
C ASP A 27 -8.36 1.68 0.83
N GLN A 28 -7.86 0.49 1.10
CA GLN A 28 -7.40 -0.41 0.05
C GLN A 28 -8.52 -0.79 -0.93
N ARG A 29 -9.75 -1.00 -0.46
CA ARG A 29 -10.87 -1.45 -1.30
C ARG A 29 -11.36 -0.33 -2.22
N MET A 30 -11.39 0.91 -1.73
CA MET A 30 -11.62 2.12 -2.51
C MET A 30 -10.52 2.31 -3.55
N GLY A 31 -9.25 2.12 -3.18
CA GLY A 31 -8.13 2.14 -4.12
C GLY A 31 -8.24 1.09 -5.22
N GLN A 32 -8.64 -0.15 -4.89
CA GLN A 32 -8.85 -1.22 -5.86
C GLN A 32 -10.07 -0.98 -6.75
N ALA A 33 -11.20 -0.56 -6.17
CA ALA A 33 -12.40 -0.23 -6.93
C ALA A 33 -12.12 0.90 -7.92
N TRP A 34 -11.31 1.86 -7.50
CA TRP A 34 -10.82 2.95 -8.33
C TRP A 34 -9.99 2.43 -9.52
N GLU A 35 -9.04 1.52 -9.29
CA GLU A 35 -8.20 0.93 -10.34
C GLU A 35 -8.98 0.03 -11.31
N MET A 36 -10.08 -0.58 -10.87
CA MET A 36 -10.96 -1.38 -11.73
C MET A 36 -11.74 -0.53 -12.74
N CYS A 37 -11.86 0.77 -12.52
CA CYS A 37 -12.57 1.67 -13.41
C CYS A 37 -11.67 2.00 -14.62
N SER A 38 -11.94 1.37 -15.77
CA SER A 38 -11.11 1.46 -16.98
C SER A 38 -11.31 2.73 -17.81
N SER A 39 -12.19 3.63 -17.38
CA SER A 39 -12.61 4.81 -18.14
C SER A 39 -11.67 5.98 -17.90
N LYS A 40 -11.59 6.89 -18.89
CA LYS A 40 -11.00 8.24 -18.66
C LYS A 40 -11.79 9.02 -17.59
N PHE A 41 -13.03 8.60 -17.31
CA PHE A 41 -14.00 9.22 -16.41
C PHE A 41 -14.62 8.19 -15.45
N VAL A 42 -14.04 7.97 -14.27
CA VAL A 42 -14.65 7.18 -13.18
C VAL A 42 -15.90 7.90 -12.68
N THR A 43 -17.08 7.37 -13.00
CA THR A 43 -18.34 7.89 -12.43
C THR A 43 -18.63 7.22 -11.10
N ASP A 44 -19.49 7.83 -10.28
CA ASP A 44 -19.96 7.21 -9.03
C ASP A 44 -20.60 5.84 -9.28
N VAL A 45 -21.28 5.68 -10.43
CA VAL A 45 -21.85 4.41 -10.89
C VAL A 45 -20.77 3.37 -11.15
N GLN A 46 -19.69 3.74 -11.85
CA GLN A 46 -18.59 2.81 -12.14
C GLN A 46 -17.87 2.38 -10.86
N LEU A 47 -17.68 3.31 -9.92
CA LEU A 47 -17.02 2.99 -8.67
C LEU A 47 -17.89 2.10 -7.77
N LEU A 48 -19.18 2.41 -7.61
CA LEU A 48 -20.09 1.53 -6.87
C LEU A 48 -20.19 0.15 -7.55
N THR A 49 -20.20 0.11 -8.87
CA THR A 49 -20.16 -1.17 -9.63
C THR A 49 -18.88 -1.95 -9.32
N ALA A 50 -17.73 -1.27 -9.26
CA ALA A 50 -16.46 -1.89 -8.89
C ALA A 50 -16.44 -2.38 -7.43
N LEU A 51 -16.99 -1.59 -6.50
CA LEU A 51 -17.15 -1.99 -5.09
C LEU A 51 -18.04 -3.23 -4.94
N VAL A 52 -19.14 -3.32 -5.69
CA VAL A 52 -19.98 -4.53 -5.72
C VAL A 52 -19.23 -5.73 -6.29
N LYS A 53 -18.44 -5.56 -7.36
CA LYS A 53 -17.61 -6.65 -7.91
C LYS A 53 -16.54 -7.15 -6.93
N LEU A 54 -16.02 -6.26 -6.09
CA LEU A 54 -15.09 -6.60 -5.02
C LEU A 54 -15.78 -7.23 -3.80
N GLY A 55 -17.11 -7.43 -3.84
CA GLY A 55 -17.85 -8.01 -2.75
C GLY A 55 -17.86 -7.13 -1.50
N ALA A 56 -17.89 -5.80 -1.66
CA ALA A 56 -17.97 -4.87 -0.55
C ALA A 56 -19.19 -5.20 0.33
N ARG A 57 -18.93 -5.58 1.59
CA ARG A 57 -19.96 -5.94 2.56
C ARG A 57 -20.90 -4.75 2.81
N GLY A 58 -22.19 -5.05 2.94
CA GLY A 58 -23.24 -4.05 3.13
C GLY A 58 -23.85 -3.50 1.84
N LEU A 59 -23.24 -3.71 0.67
CA LEU A 59 -23.89 -3.44 -0.63
C LEU A 59 -24.84 -4.57 -1.07
N GLU A 60 -25.13 -5.52 -0.18
CA GLU A 60 -26.04 -6.66 -0.38
C GLU A 60 -27.50 -6.23 -0.64
N CYS A 61 -27.82 -4.96 -0.35
CA CYS A 61 -29.11 -4.37 -0.71
C CYS A 61 -29.25 -4.11 -2.22
N LEU A 62 -28.17 -4.21 -3.00
CA LEU A 62 -28.20 -4.02 -4.44
C LEU A 62 -28.61 -5.34 -5.15
N PRO A 63 -29.57 -5.32 -6.08
CA PRO A 63 -30.05 -6.53 -6.73
C PRO A 63 -28.97 -7.26 -7.54
N ASP A 64 -28.99 -8.60 -7.57
CA ASP A 64 -27.99 -9.43 -8.28
C ASP A 64 -27.84 -9.11 -9.78
N ASN A 65 -28.91 -8.60 -10.42
CA ASN A 65 -28.93 -8.21 -11.83
C ASN A 65 -28.37 -6.80 -12.10
N TRP A 66 -27.89 -6.10 -11.07
CA TRP A 66 -27.32 -4.75 -11.18
C TRP A 66 -26.01 -4.73 -11.96
N LEU A 67 -25.18 -5.77 -11.78
CA LEU A 67 -23.88 -5.91 -12.43
C LEU A 67 -23.95 -6.01 -13.96
N SER A 68 -25.04 -6.57 -14.52
CA SER A 68 -25.15 -6.78 -15.98
C SER A 68 -25.55 -5.52 -16.74
N LYS A 69 -26.30 -4.58 -16.11
CA LYS A 69 -26.75 -3.32 -16.73
C LYS A 69 -25.71 -2.19 -16.67
N ALA A 70 -24.80 -2.19 -15.68
CA ALA A 70 -23.80 -1.13 -15.53
C ALA A 70 -22.75 -1.07 -16.66
N TYR A 71 -22.57 -2.16 -17.41
CA TYR A 71 -21.55 -2.26 -18.48
C TYR A 71 -21.89 -1.51 -19.78
N SER A 72 -23.14 -1.06 -19.97
CA SER A 72 -23.58 -0.47 -21.25
C SER A 72 -23.37 1.04 -21.39
N ILE A 73 -22.79 1.72 -20.38
CA ILE A 73 -22.78 3.18 -20.31
C ILE A 73 -21.35 3.74 -20.47
N GLY A 74 -21.11 4.50 -21.55
CA GLY A 74 -20.09 5.55 -21.55
C GLY A 74 -19.54 5.98 -22.92
N ASN A 75 -19.99 7.13 -23.43
CA ASN A 75 -19.24 8.02 -24.33
C ASN A 75 -19.57 9.49 -23.98
N PHE A 76 -18.55 10.32 -23.72
CA PHE A 76 -18.66 11.78 -23.52
C PHE A 76 -17.50 12.51 -24.23
N PRO A 77 -17.66 13.79 -24.64
CA PRO A 77 -16.74 14.47 -25.56
C PRO A 77 -15.51 15.12 -24.88
N PRO A 78 -14.39 15.32 -25.59
CA PRO A 78 -13.11 15.75 -25.00
C PRO A 78 -12.70 17.19 -25.38
N SER A 79 -12.70 18.15 -24.46
CA SER A 79 -12.02 19.45 -24.67
C SER A 79 -11.86 20.35 -23.43
N TRP A 80 -11.11 19.95 -22.39
CA TRP A 80 -10.73 20.86 -21.28
C TRP A 80 -9.28 20.58 -20.84
N ASP A 81 -8.46 21.63 -20.61
CA ASP A 81 -7.10 21.52 -20.08
C ASP A 81 -7.07 21.93 -18.60
N LEU A 82 -6.72 20.98 -17.72
CA LEU A 82 -6.92 21.03 -16.27
C LEU A 82 -5.61 21.06 -15.47
N CYS A 83 -4.50 21.46 -16.09
CA CYS A 83 -3.17 21.41 -15.45
C CYS A 83 -2.84 22.54 -14.46
N HIS A 84 -3.76 23.47 -14.18
CA HIS A 84 -3.51 24.62 -13.28
C HIS A 84 -4.09 24.39 -11.86
N PRO A 85 -3.32 24.61 -10.77
CA PRO A 85 -3.74 24.33 -9.38
C PRO A 85 -4.99 25.08 -8.92
N GLU A 86 -5.18 26.34 -9.33
CA GLU A 86 -6.37 27.14 -8.96
C GLU A 86 -7.62 26.69 -9.72
N TYR A 87 -7.48 26.23 -10.97
CA TYR A 87 -8.59 25.67 -11.74
C TYR A 87 -8.92 24.25 -11.30
N ALA A 88 -7.96 23.53 -10.71
CA ALA A 88 -8.18 22.20 -10.17
C ALA A 88 -9.18 22.21 -8.99
N GLU A 89 -9.06 23.13 -8.02
CA GLU A 89 -10.02 23.16 -6.91
C GLU A 89 -11.44 23.54 -7.35
N ILE A 90 -11.54 24.53 -8.24
CA ILE A 90 -12.83 24.96 -8.81
C ILE A 90 -13.43 23.83 -9.67
N ALA A 91 -12.62 23.18 -10.52
CA ALA A 91 -13.05 22.07 -11.35
C ALA A 91 -13.41 20.83 -10.51
N ALA A 92 -12.69 20.53 -9.43
CA ALA A 92 -13.02 19.40 -8.56
C ALA A 92 -14.37 19.60 -7.87
N ARG A 93 -14.65 20.83 -7.42
CA ARG A 93 -15.94 21.19 -6.79
C ARG A 93 -17.10 21.18 -7.78
N SER A 94 -16.89 21.61 -9.02
CA SER A 94 -17.92 21.60 -10.06
C SER A 94 -18.08 20.24 -10.76
N THR A 95 -17.05 19.39 -10.77
CA THR A 95 -17.04 18.13 -11.52
C THR A 95 -17.28 16.91 -10.62
N PHE A 96 -16.91 16.99 -9.33
CA PHE A 96 -17.04 15.89 -8.37
C PHE A 96 -17.76 16.32 -7.08
N PRO A 97 -18.95 16.93 -7.17
CA PRO A 97 -19.67 17.48 -6.01
C PRO A 97 -19.88 16.44 -4.89
N ILE A 98 -20.26 15.22 -5.27
CA ILE A 98 -20.49 14.09 -4.36
C ILE A 98 -19.20 13.67 -3.64
N TRP A 99 -18.06 13.70 -4.32
CA TRP A 99 -16.77 13.33 -3.74
C TRP A 99 -16.28 14.35 -2.74
N ILE A 100 -16.43 15.64 -3.04
CA ILE A 100 -16.10 16.71 -2.10
C ILE A 100 -16.92 16.53 -0.82
N ARG A 101 -18.22 16.24 -0.97
CA ARG A 101 -19.09 16.04 0.17
C ARG A 101 -18.74 14.78 0.96
N ALA A 102 -18.43 13.67 0.28
CA ALA A 102 -17.93 12.46 0.93
C ALA A 102 -16.62 12.70 1.69
N LEU A 103 -15.73 13.55 1.16
CA LEU A 103 -14.48 13.94 1.81
C LEU A 103 -14.68 14.88 2.99
N GLU A 104 -15.61 15.84 2.89
CA GLU A 104 -16.00 16.72 4.00
C GLU A 104 -16.63 15.94 5.14
N LEU A 105 -17.52 14.99 4.82
CA LEU A 105 -18.17 14.11 5.81
C LEU A 105 -17.18 13.09 6.39
N ALA A 106 -16.18 12.66 5.61
CA ALA A 106 -15.05 11.88 6.10
C ALA A 106 -14.09 12.70 6.96
N GLY A 107 -14.29 14.02 7.15
CA GLY A 107 -13.34 14.97 7.75
C GLY A 107 -12.83 14.67 9.18
N THR A 108 -13.35 13.64 9.85
CA THR A 108 -12.76 13.11 11.10
C THR A 108 -11.78 11.95 10.89
N SER A 109 -11.78 11.34 9.71
CA SER A 109 -10.96 10.21 9.31
C SER A 109 -9.95 10.64 8.24
N LYS A 110 -8.67 10.31 8.46
CA LYS A 110 -7.63 10.45 7.41
C LYS A 110 -7.75 9.40 6.30
N VAL A 111 -8.78 8.54 6.36
CA VAL A 111 -9.01 7.47 5.41
C VAL A 111 -10.46 7.53 4.91
N LEU A 112 -10.61 7.65 3.58
CA LEU A 112 -11.90 7.51 2.90
C LEU A 112 -12.17 6.03 2.66
N THR A 113 -13.10 5.48 3.44
CA THR A 113 -13.54 4.09 3.33
C THR A 113 -14.72 3.94 2.38
N CYS A 114 -15.01 2.71 1.94
CA CYS A 114 -16.23 2.40 1.18
C CYS A 114 -17.50 2.90 1.90
N ARG A 115 -17.53 2.76 3.23
CA ARG A 115 -18.62 3.24 4.08
C ARG A 115 -18.73 4.77 4.05
N ASN A 116 -17.64 5.48 4.29
CA ASN A 116 -17.63 6.95 4.28
C ASN A 116 -18.00 7.50 2.90
N PHE A 117 -17.57 6.83 1.84
CA PHE A 117 -17.97 7.14 0.47
C PHE A 117 -19.48 6.94 0.24
N CYS A 118 -20.04 5.78 0.62
CA CYS A 118 -21.47 5.50 0.47
C CYS A 118 -22.35 6.41 1.35
N GLN A 119 -21.89 6.73 2.56
CA GLN A 119 -22.52 7.69 3.45
C GLN A 119 -22.54 9.08 2.81
N GLY A 120 -21.39 9.53 2.32
CA GLY A 120 -21.28 10.82 1.64
C GLY A 120 -22.15 10.92 0.41
N LEU A 121 -22.23 9.84 -0.37
CA LEU A 121 -23.13 9.73 -1.51
C LEU A 121 -24.60 9.81 -1.09
N SER A 122 -25.00 9.05 -0.07
CA SER A 122 -26.36 9.05 0.47
C SER A 122 -26.76 10.44 0.94
N ASP A 123 -25.92 11.06 1.76
CA ASP A 123 -26.17 12.38 2.34
C ASP A 123 -26.23 13.49 1.28
N SER A 124 -25.41 13.39 0.22
CA SER A 124 -25.41 14.33 -0.92
C SER A 124 -26.67 14.23 -1.76
N LEU A 125 -27.28 13.06 -1.84
CA LEU A 125 -28.47 12.81 -2.68
C LEU A 125 -29.78 12.99 -1.90
N LEU A 126 -29.79 12.75 -0.59
CA LEU A 126 -31.01 12.83 0.23
C LEU A 126 -31.23 14.19 0.89
N ASN A 127 -30.16 14.97 1.13
CA ASN A 127 -30.26 16.26 1.80
C ASN A 127 -30.03 17.41 0.81
N PRO A 128 -30.73 18.55 0.98
CA PRO A 128 -30.46 19.76 0.20
C PRO A 128 -28.99 20.17 0.34
N TRP A 129 -28.34 20.51 -0.78
CA TRP A 129 -26.94 20.91 -0.82
C TRP A 129 -26.80 22.27 -1.50
N ASP A 130 -26.21 23.23 -0.78
CA ASP A 130 -26.03 24.62 -1.25
C ASP A 130 -24.78 24.81 -2.13
N GLY A 131 -24.11 23.72 -2.54
CA GLY A 131 -22.90 23.76 -3.37
C GLY A 131 -23.19 23.90 -4.88
N PRO A 132 -22.17 24.21 -5.70
CA PRO A 132 -22.32 24.22 -7.15
C PRO A 132 -22.60 22.81 -7.67
N VAL A 133 -23.81 22.58 -8.20
CA VAL A 133 -24.28 21.29 -8.69
C VAL A 133 -23.92 21.16 -10.19
N ALA A 134 -23.23 20.08 -10.58
CA ALA A 134 -23.10 19.69 -11.98
C ALA A 134 -24.45 19.16 -12.50
N ASP A 135 -24.67 19.11 -13.83
CA ASP A 135 -25.84 18.46 -14.44
C ASP A 135 -26.15 17.10 -13.77
N THR A 136 -27.44 16.73 -13.68
CA THR A 136 -28.00 15.53 -13.02
C THR A 136 -26.94 14.47 -12.67
N PRO A 137 -26.71 14.14 -11.38
CA PRO A 137 -25.76 13.10 -11.02
C PRO A 137 -26.05 11.84 -11.85
N PRO A 138 -25.10 11.37 -12.68
CA PRO A 138 -25.32 10.22 -13.57
C PRO A 138 -25.86 8.98 -12.82
N ILE A 139 -25.58 8.91 -11.52
CA ILE A 139 -26.09 7.90 -10.61
C ILE A 139 -27.61 7.94 -10.39
N LEU A 140 -28.26 9.10 -10.34
CA LEU A 140 -29.71 9.20 -10.14
C LEU A 140 -30.48 8.72 -11.36
N SER A 141 -30.08 9.19 -12.55
CA SER A 141 -30.66 8.73 -13.82
C SER A 141 -30.47 7.22 -13.96
N PHE A 142 -29.27 6.73 -13.65
CA PHE A 142 -28.95 5.31 -13.71
C PHE A 142 -29.78 4.46 -12.75
N LEU A 143 -29.85 4.84 -11.47
CA LEU A 143 -30.63 4.10 -10.47
C LEU A 143 -32.13 4.15 -10.77
N GLY A 144 -32.63 5.26 -11.30
CA GLY A 144 -34.01 5.39 -11.74
C GLY A 144 -34.37 4.45 -12.87
N GLU A 145 -33.64 4.53 -13.99
CA GLU A 145 -33.79 3.62 -15.13
C GLU A 145 -33.68 2.16 -14.69
N PHE A 146 -32.79 1.86 -13.74
CA PHE A 146 -32.61 0.51 -13.22
C PHE A 146 -33.86 -0.03 -12.52
N HIS A 147 -34.53 0.79 -11.70
CA HIS A 147 -35.76 0.41 -10.99
C HIS A 147 -37.04 0.59 -11.80
N GLY A 148 -36.93 1.06 -13.05
CA GLY A 148 -38.07 1.42 -13.89
C GLY A 148 -38.76 2.71 -13.44
N GLU A 149 -38.06 3.52 -12.65
CA GLU A 149 -38.50 4.82 -12.14
C GLU A 149 -37.86 5.91 -13.01
N CYS A 150 -38.57 6.41 -14.01
CA CYS A 150 -38.01 7.41 -14.92
C CYS A 150 -38.20 8.81 -14.35
N LEU A 151 -37.14 9.61 -14.37
CA LEU A 151 -37.25 11.05 -14.21
C LEU A 151 -37.59 11.65 -15.58
N GLU A 152 -38.73 12.35 -15.68
CA GLU A 152 -39.02 13.20 -16.84
C GLU A 152 -38.09 14.42 -16.79
N THR A 153 -36.82 14.26 -17.17
CA THR A 153 -35.74 15.25 -17.03
C THR A 153 -35.72 16.32 -18.12
N HIS A 154 -36.85 16.67 -18.72
CA HIS A 154 -36.86 17.62 -19.84
C HIS A 154 -36.72 19.11 -19.44
N GLU A 155 -36.59 19.45 -18.15
CA GLU A 155 -36.31 20.82 -17.71
C GLU A 155 -34.93 20.98 -17.04
N PRO A 156 -33.95 21.64 -17.71
CA PRO A 156 -32.57 21.79 -17.23
C PRO A 156 -32.34 22.74 -16.04
N SER A 157 -33.37 23.26 -15.36
CA SER A 157 -33.24 24.29 -14.30
C SER A 157 -33.45 23.78 -12.86
N PHE A 158 -33.47 22.46 -12.63
CA PHE A 158 -33.99 21.81 -11.42
C PHE A 158 -32.90 21.10 -10.59
N TRP A 159 -31.97 21.79 -9.92
CA TRP A 159 -30.79 21.04 -9.39
C TRP A 159 -30.39 21.25 -7.92
N GLY A 160 -30.92 22.25 -7.19
CA GLY A 160 -30.67 22.41 -5.75
C GLY A 160 -31.66 21.61 -4.88
N ASP A 161 -32.79 22.22 -4.51
CA ASP A 161 -33.87 21.59 -3.74
C ASP A 161 -34.66 20.51 -4.51
N ALA A 162 -34.27 20.25 -5.75
CA ALA A 162 -35.01 19.40 -6.68
C ALA A 162 -34.69 17.92 -6.52
N ILE A 163 -33.46 17.56 -6.13
CA ILE A 163 -33.05 16.16 -6.02
C ILE A 163 -33.86 15.42 -4.93
N PRO A 164 -34.02 15.96 -3.70
CA PRO A 164 -34.87 15.31 -2.70
C PRO A 164 -36.33 15.17 -3.17
N ARG A 165 -36.85 16.16 -3.91
CA ARG A 165 -38.21 16.17 -4.49
C ARG A 165 -38.36 15.20 -5.68
N ALA A 166 -37.32 15.02 -6.47
CA ALA A 166 -37.24 14.01 -7.53
C ALA A 166 -37.28 12.61 -6.92
N LEU A 167 -36.53 12.39 -5.85
CA LEU A 167 -36.52 11.12 -5.11
C LEU A 167 -37.84 10.80 -4.42
N GLU A 168 -38.69 11.78 -4.12
CA GLU A 168 -40.07 11.52 -3.66
C GLU A 168 -40.90 10.78 -4.72
N LYS A 169 -40.60 10.98 -6.01
CA LYS A 169 -41.25 10.27 -7.13
C LYS A 169 -40.59 8.93 -7.45
N MET A 170 -39.46 8.61 -6.81
CA MET A 170 -38.64 7.41 -7.06
C MET A 170 -38.41 6.63 -5.76
N PRO A 171 -39.47 6.04 -5.17
CA PRO A 171 -39.41 5.46 -3.84
C PRO A 171 -38.40 4.30 -3.73
N ARG A 172 -38.19 3.51 -4.80
CA ARG A 172 -37.21 2.41 -4.78
C ARG A 172 -35.78 2.94 -4.84
N THR A 173 -35.52 3.90 -5.73
CA THR A 173 -34.21 4.56 -5.79
C THR A 173 -33.87 5.26 -4.48
N ARG A 174 -34.85 5.96 -3.87
CA ARG A 174 -34.70 6.60 -2.56
C ARG A 174 -34.38 5.60 -1.45
N LEU A 175 -35.04 4.44 -1.44
CA LEU A 175 -34.78 3.38 -0.46
C LEU A 175 -33.35 2.85 -0.58
N VAL A 176 -32.87 2.60 -1.80
CA VAL A 176 -31.49 2.16 -2.04
C VAL A 176 -30.48 3.21 -1.57
N ILE A 177 -30.68 4.48 -1.93
CA ILE A 177 -29.79 5.57 -1.50
C ILE A 177 -29.80 5.70 0.03
N SER A 178 -30.96 5.57 0.68
CA SER A 178 -31.05 5.61 2.14
C SER A 178 -30.34 4.42 2.80
N ALA A 179 -30.43 3.23 2.22
CA ALA A 179 -29.71 2.06 2.72
C ALA A 179 -28.18 2.25 2.66
N LEU A 180 -27.65 2.92 1.64
CA LEU A 180 -26.23 3.25 1.53
C LEU A 180 -25.73 4.17 2.67
N GLY A 181 -26.59 5.04 3.20
CA GLY A 181 -26.29 5.92 4.34
C GLY A 181 -26.55 5.29 5.72
N HIS A 182 -26.97 4.04 5.75
CA HIS A 182 -27.20 3.28 6.98
C HIS A 182 -26.38 2.00 7.04
N LEU A 183 -25.33 1.92 6.22
CA LEU A 183 -24.36 0.84 6.30
C LEU A 183 -23.82 0.76 7.73
N PRO A 184 -23.99 -0.38 8.42
CA PRO A 184 -23.62 -0.52 9.82
C PRO A 184 -22.15 -0.13 10.00
N ALA A 185 -21.86 0.44 11.16
CA ALA A 185 -20.49 0.62 11.62
C ALA A 185 -19.90 -0.74 11.95
N GLU A 186 -19.63 -1.55 10.92
CA GLU A 186 -18.72 -2.66 11.10
C GLU A 186 -17.32 -2.06 11.32
N PRO A 187 -16.52 -2.62 12.25
CA PRO A 187 -15.12 -2.25 12.33
C PRO A 187 -14.52 -2.46 10.94
N ASP A 188 -13.96 -1.40 10.36
CA ASP A 188 -13.27 -1.40 9.06
C ASP A 188 -12.50 -2.71 8.90
N ASP A 189 -12.52 -3.37 7.73
CA ASP A 189 -12.06 -4.74 7.50
C ASP A 189 -10.76 -5.12 8.25
N PHE A 190 -10.92 -5.49 9.52
CA PHE A 190 -9.91 -6.11 10.36
C PHE A 190 -10.28 -7.58 10.39
N GLN A 191 -9.45 -8.41 9.77
CA GLN A 191 -9.44 -9.81 10.17
C GLN A 191 -8.69 -9.90 11.49
N TYR A 192 -9.20 -10.71 12.39
CA TYR A 192 -8.52 -10.99 13.63
C TYR A 192 -7.77 -12.30 13.47
N ALA A 193 -6.46 -12.28 13.68
CA ALA A 193 -5.68 -13.50 13.79
C ALA A 193 -5.92 -14.02 15.19
N LEU A 194 -6.35 -15.27 15.26
CA LEU A 194 -6.23 -16.03 16.50
C LEU A 194 -4.77 -16.45 16.63
N CYS A 195 -4.02 -15.75 17.48
CA CYS A 195 -2.63 -16.06 17.76
C CYS A 195 -2.51 -16.70 19.15
N VAL A 196 -1.48 -17.52 19.37
CA VAL A 196 -1.10 -17.96 20.71
C VAL A 196 0.19 -17.23 21.11
N GLU A 197 0.10 -16.32 22.07
CA GLU A 197 1.24 -15.56 22.60
C GLU A 197 1.45 -15.90 24.07
N LYS A 198 2.65 -16.42 24.40
CA LYS A 198 3.03 -16.77 25.78
C LYS A 198 2.01 -17.69 26.49
N GLY A 199 1.43 -18.63 25.74
CA GLY A 199 0.40 -19.56 26.26
C GLY A 199 -1.01 -18.97 26.35
N ASN A 200 -1.22 -17.72 25.93
CA ASN A 200 -2.54 -17.10 25.88
C ASN A 200 -3.02 -17.00 24.44
N ILE A 201 -4.32 -17.20 24.23
CA ILE A 201 -4.97 -16.88 22.97
C ILE A 201 -5.16 -15.36 22.91
N VAL A 202 -4.60 -14.72 21.88
CA VAL A 202 -4.69 -13.27 21.67
C VAL A 202 -5.27 -13.02 20.28
N PHE A 203 -6.29 -12.17 20.21
CA PHE A 203 -6.83 -11.69 18.94
C PHE A 203 -6.01 -10.49 18.48
N ARG A 204 -5.35 -10.61 17.34
CA ARG A 204 -4.63 -9.50 16.70
C ARG A 204 -5.43 -8.99 15.53
N ALA A 205 -5.85 -7.73 15.58
CA ALA A 205 -6.40 -7.07 14.41
C ALA A 205 -5.30 -6.90 13.36
N PHE A 206 -5.52 -7.44 12.17
CA PHE A 206 -4.71 -7.15 11.00
C PHE A 206 -5.62 -6.68 9.86
N SER A 207 -5.19 -5.64 9.16
CA SER A 207 -5.90 -5.12 7.98
C SER A 207 -6.01 -6.23 6.93
N VAL A 208 -7.19 -6.43 6.35
CA VAL A 208 -7.39 -7.37 5.25
C VAL A 208 -6.67 -6.87 4.00
N LEU A 209 -5.39 -7.20 3.89
CA LEU A 209 -4.76 -7.37 2.59
C LEU A 209 -5.28 -8.71 2.05
N GLY A 210 -6.14 -8.69 1.03
CA GLY A 210 -6.27 -9.88 0.16
C GLY A 210 -7.64 -10.23 -0.44
N ASP A 211 -8.47 -9.27 -0.86
CA ASP A 211 -9.26 -9.50 -2.07
C ASP A 211 -8.38 -9.04 -3.25
N PHE A 212 -8.08 -9.94 -4.19
CA PHE A 212 -7.41 -9.56 -5.43
C PHE A 212 -8.24 -9.89 -6.65
N ALA A 213 -8.18 -9.00 -7.62
CA ALA A 213 -8.82 -9.14 -8.91
C ALA A 213 -7.85 -9.84 -9.86
N VAL A 214 -8.14 -11.10 -10.21
CA VAL A 214 -7.41 -11.76 -11.32
C VAL A 214 -8.07 -11.35 -12.61
N ARG A 215 -7.29 -10.71 -13.48
CA ARG A 215 -7.70 -10.43 -14.84
C ARG A 215 -7.39 -11.66 -15.69
N SER A 216 -8.42 -12.39 -16.11
CA SER A 216 -8.25 -13.53 -17.02
C SER A 216 -7.81 -13.06 -18.41
N SER A 217 -7.33 -13.99 -19.22
CA SER A 217 -6.84 -13.73 -20.58
C SER A 217 -7.91 -13.16 -21.53
N ASP A 218 -9.19 -13.28 -21.18
CA ASP A 218 -10.33 -12.66 -21.87
C ASP A 218 -10.68 -11.25 -21.38
N GLY A 219 -9.93 -10.72 -20.40
CA GLY A 219 -10.13 -9.39 -19.82
C GLY A 219 -11.14 -9.32 -18.69
N ALA A 220 -11.83 -10.43 -18.34
CA ALA A 220 -12.72 -10.47 -17.20
C ALA A 220 -11.94 -10.37 -15.89
N VAL A 221 -12.44 -9.58 -14.95
CA VAL A 221 -11.83 -9.39 -13.63
C VAL A 221 -12.66 -10.17 -12.62
N THR A 222 -12.08 -11.22 -12.05
CA THR A 222 -12.72 -12.04 -11.01
C THR A 222 -12.07 -11.75 -9.66
N GLY A 223 -12.89 -11.42 -8.66
CA GLY A 223 -12.44 -11.28 -7.27
C GLY A 223 -12.13 -12.67 -6.72
N ASN A 224 -10.87 -12.94 -6.45
CA ASN A 224 -10.42 -14.16 -5.78
C ASN A 224 -10.01 -13.83 -4.34
N ARG A 225 -10.59 -14.56 -3.39
CA ARG A 225 -10.13 -14.58 -2.00
C ARG A 225 -8.84 -15.38 -1.93
N GLY A 226 -7.73 -14.67 -1.81
CA GLY A 226 -6.40 -15.26 -1.75
C GLY A 226 -6.15 -16.00 -0.45
N LEU A 227 -6.39 -17.32 -0.43
CA LEU A 227 -5.92 -18.16 0.66
C LEU A 227 -4.37 -18.28 0.60
N LEU A 228 -3.71 -17.60 1.55
CA LEU A 228 -2.39 -17.89 2.17
C LEU A 228 -1.11 -17.99 1.32
N THR A 229 -1.14 -18.31 0.03
CA THR A 229 0.10 -18.62 -0.73
C THR A 229 0.82 -17.38 -1.26
N HIS A 230 0.09 -16.35 -1.70
CA HIS A 230 0.68 -15.09 -2.19
C HIS A 230 0.89 -14.03 -1.10
N LEU A 231 0.40 -14.27 0.13
CA LEU A 231 0.48 -13.33 1.26
C LEU A 231 1.80 -13.39 2.03
N LYS A 232 2.61 -14.45 1.85
CA LYS A 232 3.85 -14.68 2.61
C LYS A 232 4.87 -13.56 2.40
N GLU A 233 5.10 -13.20 1.14
CA GLU A 233 6.03 -12.13 0.77
C GLU A 233 5.50 -10.75 1.18
N GLN A 234 4.19 -10.50 1.06
CA GLN A 234 3.58 -9.18 1.33
C GLN A 234 3.33 -8.90 2.82
N LEU A 235 2.92 -9.91 3.60
CA LEU A 235 2.66 -9.76 5.04
C LEU A 235 3.92 -9.97 5.90
N GLY A 236 5.00 -10.53 5.34
CA GLY A 236 6.19 -10.88 6.10
C GLY A 236 5.88 -11.90 7.20
N ILE A 237 5.04 -12.88 6.88
CA ILE A 237 4.71 -14.01 7.74
C ILE A 237 5.77 -15.08 7.53
N PHE A 238 6.16 -15.75 8.61
CA PHE A 238 7.17 -16.80 8.59
C PHE A 238 6.54 -18.14 8.97
N THR A 239 7.01 -19.22 8.33
CA THR A 239 6.73 -20.57 8.82
C THR A 239 7.77 -20.96 9.88
N ALA A 240 7.42 -21.94 10.73
CA ALA A 240 8.38 -22.47 11.71
C ALA A 240 9.62 -23.07 11.02
N ASP A 241 9.41 -23.72 9.88
CA ASP A 241 10.48 -24.38 9.11
C ASP A 241 11.49 -23.37 8.55
N GLU A 242 11.06 -22.24 8.02
CA GLU A 242 11.97 -21.18 7.54
C GLU A 242 12.83 -20.64 8.68
N ILE A 243 12.21 -20.37 9.84
CA ILE A 243 12.96 -19.87 10.99
C ILE A 243 13.96 -20.94 11.46
N ALA A 244 13.55 -22.21 11.50
CA ALA A 244 14.40 -23.32 11.90
C ALA A 244 15.58 -23.52 10.94
N GLU A 245 15.34 -23.41 9.63
CA GLU A 245 16.37 -23.49 8.58
C GLU A 245 17.40 -22.39 8.74
N LEU A 246 16.98 -21.12 8.88
CA LEU A 246 17.91 -20.02 9.13
C LEU A 246 18.72 -20.22 10.42
N GLU A 247 18.07 -20.67 11.50
CA GLU A 247 18.75 -20.96 12.77
C GLU A 247 19.77 -22.11 12.64
N GLU A 248 19.46 -23.14 11.86
CA GLU A 248 20.39 -24.22 11.55
C GLU A 248 21.59 -23.70 10.76
N MET A 249 21.37 -22.90 9.72
CA MET A 249 22.44 -22.26 8.95
C MET A 249 23.34 -21.40 9.82
N ILE A 250 22.78 -20.62 10.74
CA ILE A 250 23.56 -19.79 11.66
C ILE A 250 24.44 -20.64 12.59
N ARG A 251 23.95 -21.79 13.06
CA ARG A 251 24.72 -22.73 13.89
C ARG A 251 25.76 -23.51 13.07
N HIS A 252 25.57 -23.64 11.77
CA HIS A 252 26.40 -24.51 10.95
C HIS A 252 27.81 -23.94 10.73
N PRO A 253 28.89 -24.61 11.22
CA PRO A 253 30.23 -24.06 11.21
C PRO A 253 30.85 -23.97 9.81
N LYS A 254 30.26 -24.62 8.80
CA LYS A 254 30.72 -24.52 7.40
C LYS A 254 29.81 -23.66 6.52
N ALA A 255 28.76 -23.04 7.07
CA ALA A 255 27.96 -22.09 6.30
C ALA A 255 28.85 -20.92 5.84
N SER A 256 28.76 -20.63 4.54
CA SER A 256 29.46 -19.56 3.85
C SER A 256 28.53 -18.36 3.63
N GLU A 257 29.09 -17.18 3.35
CA GLU A 257 28.27 -16.00 3.01
C GLU A 257 27.39 -16.24 1.79
N LYS A 258 27.88 -17.03 0.83
CA LYS A 258 27.11 -17.46 -0.35
C LYS A 258 25.88 -18.30 0.01
N ASP A 259 25.94 -19.10 1.08
CA ASP A 259 24.78 -19.87 1.53
C ASP A 259 23.71 -18.93 2.10
N PHE A 260 24.11 -17.94 2.92
CA PHE A 260 23.21 -16.90 3.41
C PHE A 260 22.62 -16.07 2.28
N GLN A 261 23.44 -15.68 1.29
CA GLN A 261 22.98 -14.96 0.11
C GLN A 261 21.82 -15.71 -0.58
N LYS A 262 22.03 -16.99 -0.90
CA LYS A 262 20.99 -17.82 -1.54
C LYS A 262 19.74 -17.95 -0.68
N TYR A 263 19.92 -18.09 0.63
CA TYR A 263 18.79 -18.20 1.55
C TYR A 263 17.95 -16.91 1.54
N PHE A 264 18.58 -15.74 1.64
CA PHE A 264 17.84 -14.46 1.61
C PHE A 264 17.29 -14.10 0.23
N GLU A 265 17.88 -14.61 -0.86
CA GLU A 265 17.28 -14.53 -2.21
C GLU A 265 15.99 -15.36 -2.29
N ALA A 266 15.96 -16.54 -1.68
CA ALA A 266 14.78 -17.40 -1.63
C ALA A 266 13.72 -16.93 -0.61
N HIS A 267 14.16 -16.21 0.43
CA HIS A 267 13.32 -15.73 1.53
C HIS A 267 13.52 -14.22 1.78
N PRO A 268 13.23 -13.33 0.80
CA PRO A 268 13.50 -11.90 0.93
C PRO A 268 12.69 -11.24 2.05
N HIS A 269 11.55 -11.82 2.46
CA HIS A 269 10.68 -11.31 3.52
C HIS A 269 11.37 -11.19 4.89
N PHE A 270 12.52 -11.82 5.11
CA PHE A 270 13.33 -11.57 6.30
C PHE A 270 13.86 -10.13 6.40
N PHE A 271 13.95 -9.40 5.28
CA PHE A 271 14.38 -8.00 5.26
C PHE A 271 13.26 -7.00 5.59
N ARG A 272 12.05 -7.47 5.94
CA ARG A 272 10.87 -6.61 6.19
C ARG A 272 11.04 -5.62 7.34
N ARG A 273 12.13 -5.70 8.10
CA ARG A 273 12.54 -4.68 9.08
C ARG A 273 12.76 -3.29 8.44
N TRP A 274 13.13 -3.23 7.16
CA TRP A 274 13.43 -1.97 6.45
C TRP A 274 12.29 -1.52 5.53
N ASP A 275 11.06 -2.02 5.74
CA ASP A 275 9.82 -1.56 5.08
C ASP A 275 9.93 -1.40 3.54
N TYR A 276 10.65 -2.32 2.91
CA TYR A 276 10.88 -2.32 1.46
C TYR A 276 9.66 -2.85 0.69
N ARG A 277 9.57 -2.52 -0.60
CA ARG A 277 8.60 -3.07 -1.55
C ARG A 277 9.24 -4.02 -2.56
N GLU A 278 10.44 -3.70 -3.02
CA GLU A 278 11.18 -4.52 -3.99
C GLU A 278 12.57 -4.86 -3.43
N VAL A 279 13.10 -6.01 -3.83
CA VAL A 279 14.44 -6.50 -3.47
C VAL A 279 15.20 -6.81 -4.74
N TYR A 280 16.40 -6.25 -4.84
CA TYR A 280 17.32 -6.53 -5.93
C TYR A 280 18.59 -7.15 -5.38
N SER A 281 18.87 -8.39 -5.77
CA SER A 281 20.09 -9.10 -5.36
C SER A 281 21.26 -8.81 -6.31
N GLN A 282 22.46 -8.66 -5.76
CA GLN A 282 23.75 -8.65 -6.49
C GLN A 282 23.79 -7.69 -7.69
N VAL A 283 23.24 -6.48 -7.51
CA VAL A 283 23.15 -5.49 -8.58
C VAL A 283 24.53 -4.93 -8.92
N CYS A 284 25.03 -5.22 -10.12
CA CYS A 284 26.32 -4.69 -10.57
C CYS A 284 26.30 -3.16 -10.76
N LEU A 285 27.05 -2.46 -9.89
CA LEU A 285 27.31 -1.02 -9.90
C LEU A 285 28.64 -0.77 -10.62
N THR A 286 28.56 -0.42 -11.91
CA THR A 286 29.73 -0.23 -12.74
C THR A 286 30.50 1.03 -12.35
N ARG A 287 31.81 0.90 -12.13
CA ARG A 287 32.76 2.02 -12.06
C ARG A 287 33.59 2.04 -13.34
N ASN A 288 33.97 3.22 -13.79
CA ASN A 288 34.69 3.35 -15.07
C ASN A 288 36.04 2.60 -15.03
N GLU A 289 36.86 2.80 -14.00
CA GLU A 289 38.26 2.33 -13.97
C GLU A 289 38.64 1.50 -12.74
N GLU A 290 37.77 1.38 -11.73
CA GLU A 290 38.08 0.77 -10.43
C GLU A 290 37.40 -0.60 -10.21
N GLY A 291 36.87 -1.21 -11.28
CA GLY A 291 36.09 -2.45 -11.20
C GLY A 291 34.69 -2.25 -10.61
N SER A 292 33.78 -3.18 -10.88
CA SER A 292 32.39 -3.06 -10.42
C SER A 292 32.24 -3.30 -8.92
N LEU A 293 31.35 -2.55 -8.30
CA LEU A 293 30.85 -2.78 -6.95
C LEU A 293 29.59 -3.65 -7.02
N ILE A 294 29.46 -4.65 -6.15
CA ILE A 294 28.30 -5.53 -6.10
C ILE A 294 27.82 -5.58 -4.65
N PRO A 295 26.76 -4.86 -4.28
CA PRO A 295 26.10 -5.03 -2.99
C PRO A 295 25.32 -6.34 -2.97
N ASP A 296 25.19 -6.96 -1.80
CA ASP A 296 24.41 -8.20 -1.66
C ASP A 296 22.93 -7.97 -1.98
N PHE A 297 22.33 -6.94 -1.38
CA PHE A 297 20.96 -6.53 -1.68
C PHE A 297 20.76 -5.01 -1.71
N ILE A 298 19.90 -4.58 -2.63
CA ILE A 298 19.30 -3.25 -2.65
C ILE A 298 17.81 -3.42 -2.40
N LEU A 299 17.34 -2.86 -1.30
CA LEU A 299 15.93 -2.82 -0.92
C LEU A 299 15.38 -1.45 -1.32
N THR A 300 14.28 -1.41 -2.07
CA THR A 300 13.65 -0.16 -2.50
C THR A 300 12.21 -0.08 -2.04
N ASN A 301 11.76 1.12 -1.73
CA ASN A 301 10.36 1.47 -1.60
C ASN A 301 10.07 2.69 -2.48
N PRO A 302 9.71 2.46 -3.77
CA PRO A 302 9.43 3.54 -4.72
C PRO A 302 8.31 4.48 -4.26
N GLU A 303 7.39 4.00 -3.42
CA GLU A 303 6.23 4.78 -2.95
C GLU A 303 6.64 5.99 -2.09
N ILE A 304 7.71 5.82 -1.29
CA ILE A 304 8.23 6.85 -0.39
C ILE A 304 9.65 7.30 -0.77
N GLN A 305 10.16 6.81 -1.90
CA GLN A 305 11.51 7.06 -2.40
C GLN A 305 12.62 6.76 -1.40
N GLU A 306 12.50 5.62 -0.71
CA GLU A 306 13.52 5.12 0.21
C GLU A 306 14.26 3.91 -0.35
N ALA A 307 15.55 3.84 -0.07
CA ALA A 307 16.38 2.68 -0.39
C ALA A 307 17.23 2.29 0.82
N THR A 308 17.46 0.99 0.99
CA THR A 308 18.43 0.44 1.94
C THR A 308 19.35 -0.53 1.22
N ILE A 309 20.66 -0.33 1.33
CA ILE A 309 21.65 -1.34 0.92
C ILE A 309 21.91 -2.25 2.11
N VAL A 310 21.75 -3.55 1.91
CA VAL A 310 22.04 -4.57 2.92
C VAL A 310 23.26 -5.35 2.48
N GLU A 311 24.26 -5.38 3.34
CA GLU A 311 25.44 -6.25 3.25
C GLU A 311 25.30 -7.42 4.22
N LEU A 312 25.56 -8.64 3.77
CA LEU A 312 25.60 -9.83 4.60
C LEU A 312 27.04 -10.16 4.97
N LYS A 313 27.27 -10.44 6.25
CA LYS A 313 28.50 -11.08 6.72
C LYS A 313 28.17 -12.32 7.52
N LEU A 314 29.16 -13.14 7.81
CA LEU A 314 28.95 -14.33 8.65
C LEU A 314 28.42 -13.99 10.05
N PRO A 315 27.70 -14.91 10.73
CA PRO A 315 27.28 -14.75 12.12
C PRO A 315 28.41 -14.94 13.14
N LYS A 316 29.59 -15.39 12.70
CA LYS A 316 30.70 -15.79 13.59
C LYS A 316 31.61 -14.67 14.11
N PRO A 317 31.91 -13.61 13.33
CA PRO A 317 32.83 -12.57 13.79
C PRO A 317 32.34 -11.92 15.07
N LYS A 318 33.28 -11.59 15.96
CA LYS A 318 32.97 -10.78 17.14
C LYS A 318 32.56 -9.39 16.70
N LEU A 319 31.49 -8.87 17.27
CA LEU A 319 30.97 -7.53 16.96
C LEU A 319 31.63 -6.43 17.79
N VAL A 320 32.09 -6.75 19.01
CA VAL A 320 32.60 -5.74 19.95
C VAL A 320 34.02 -6.07 20.38
N ARG A 321 34.92 -5.09 20.29
CA ARG A 321 36.26 -5.15 20.86
C ARG A 321 36.28 -4.30 22.13
N ARG A 322 36.64 -4.93 23.25
CA ARG A 322 36.72 -4.29 24.56
C ARG A 322 38.19 -4.20 24.98
N GLN A 323 38.66 -3.00 25.22
CA GLN A 323 39.94 -2.68 25.84
C GLN A 323 39.67 -1.97 27.18
N GLU A 324 40.66 -1.95 28.07
CA GLU A 324 40.55 -1.56 29.49
C GLU A 324 39.72 -0.29 29.75
N ASN A 325 39.76 0.70 28.83
CA ASN A 325 38.99 1.94 28.92
C ASN A 325 38.20 2.32 27.65
N ARG A 326 38.11 1.42 26.67
CA ARG A 326 37.50 1.72 25.36
C ARG A 326 36.75 0.52 24.80
N GLU A 327 35.48 0.73 24.52
CA GLU A 327 34.63 -0.22 23.80
C GLU A 327 34.32 0.36 22.43
N ARG A 328 34.51 -0.44 21.39
CA ARG A 328 34.21 -0.08 20.01
C ARG A 328 33.70 -1.31 19.25
N PHE A 329 33.05 -1.06 18.13
CA PHE A 329 32.82 -2.12 17.16
C PHE A 329 34.15 -2.74 16.73
N ALA A 330 34.12 -4.06 16.55
CA ALA A 330 35.27 -4.82 16.10
C ALA A 330 35.57 -4.57 14.62
N ASP A 331 36.74 -5.03 14.19
CA ASP A 331 37.27 -4.74 12.86
C ASP A 331 36.33 -5.26 11.75
N ALA A 332 35.64 -6.39 11.97
CA ALA A 332 34.65 -6.93 11.02
C ALA A 332 33.47 -5.97 10.73
N VAL A 333 32.99 -5.23 11.74
CA VAL A 333 31.91 -4.24 11.54
C VAL A 333 32.46 -2.99 10.83
N LEU A 334 33.69 -2.59 11.15
CA LEU A 334 34.33 -1.43 10.52
C LEU A 334 34.65 -1.69 9.04
N GLU A 335 35.02 -2.92 8.69
CA GLU A 335 35.21 -3.37 7.31
C GLU A 335 33.90 -3.34 6.52
N ALA A 336 32.83 -3.96 7.05
CA ALA A 336 31.51 -3.91 6.43
C ALA A 336 31.00 -2.47 6.28
N ARG A 337 31.26 -1.61 7.26
CA ARG A 337 30.98 -0.18 7.17
C ARG A 337 31.72 0.46 6.00
N SER A 338 33.03 0.24 5.87
CA SER A 338 33.83 0.80 4.77
C SER A 338 33.25 0.41 3.42
N GLN A 339 32.89 -0.86 3.24
CA GLN A 339 32.27 -1.37 2.02
C GLN A 339 30.92 -0.71 1.72
N LEU A 340 30.06 -0.57 2.74
CA LEU A 340 28.77 0.11 2.60
C LEU A 340 28.91 1.60 2.26
N LEU A 341 29.94 2.28 2.79
CA LEU A 341 30.23 3.67 2.47
C LEU A 341 30.65 3.83 1.00
N GLU A 342 31.46 2.90 0.46
CA GLU A 342 31.80 2.91 -0.97
C GLU A 342 30.55 2.80 -1.86
N TYR A 343 29.58 1.94 -1.49
CA TYR A 343 28.31 1.88 -2.22
C TYR A 343 27.55 3.20 -2.14
N ARG A 344 27.44 3.81 -0.96
CA ARG A 344 26.75 5.09 -0.79
C ARG A 344 27.38 6.20 -1.64
N ASP A 345 28.70 6.27 -1.62
CA ASP A 345 29.46 7.29 -2.34
C ASP A 345 29.29 7.11 -3.86
N TRP A 346 29.16 5.86 -4.35
CA TRP A 346 28.79 5.59 -5.75
C TRP A 346 27.45 6.21 -6.16
N PHE A 347 26.46 6.21 -5.26
CA PHE A 347 25.13 6.81 -5.48
C PHE A 347 25.12 8.35 -5.41
N GLU A 348 26.19 9.01 -4.96
CA GLU A 348 26.26 10.48 -4.94
C GLU A 348 26.40 11.07 -6.35
N ASP A 349 27.00 10.33 -7.29
CA ASP A 349 27.11 10.73 -8.69
C ASP A 349 25.78 10.55 -9.45
N LYS A 350 25.32 11.60 -10.12
CA LYS A 350 24.04 11.60 -10.87
C LYS A 350 24.06 10.64 -12.06
N GLY A 351 25.17 10.61 -12.81
CA GLY A 351 25.31 9.72 -13.96
C GLY A 351 25.28 8.25 -13.55
N ASN A 352 25.80 7.91 -12.36
CA ASN A 352 25.68 6.57 -11.80
C ASN A 352 24.22 6.21 -11.47
N ARG A 353 23.48 7.12 -10.82
CA ARG A 353 22.06 6.90 -10.51
C ARG A 353 21.23 6.68 -11.76
N GLU A 354 21.40 7.53 -12.77
CA GLU A 354 20.66 7.45 -14.05
C GLU A 354 20.88 6.10 -14.76
N LYS A 355 22.12 5.58 -14.74
CA LYS A 355 22.43 4.26 -15.29
C LYS A 355 21.72 3.11 -14.56
N LEU A 356 21.38 3.29 -13.27
CA LEU A 356 20.78 2.25 -12.45
C LEU A 356 19.24 2.22 -12.52
N VAL A 357 18.59 3.34 -12.89
CA VAL A 357 17.12 3.44 -12.88
C VAL A 357 16.46 2.28 -13.66
N GLY A 358 17.02 1.91 -14.81
CA GLY A 358 16.50 0.79 -15.62
C GLY A 358 16.63 -0.59 -14.96
N LYS A 359 17.46 -0.74 -13.92
CA LYS A 359 17.64 -2.00 -13.17
C LYS A 359 16.80 -2.06 -11.89
N VAL A 360 16.70 -0.94 -11.16
CA VAL A 360 16.06 -0.90 -9.82
C VAL A 360 14.77 -0.08 -9.75
N ASN A 361 14.21 0.29 -10.91
CA ASN A 361 12.94 1.01 -11.07
C ASN A 361 12.79 2.29 -10.21
N MET A 362 13.91 2.87 -9.77
CA MET A 362 13.93 3.97 -8.82
C MET A 362 15.26 4.72 -8.90
N GLU A 363 15.23 6.07 -8.87
CA GLU A 363 16.44 6.86 -8.70
C GLU A 363 16.86 6.90 -7.22
N ILE A 364 17.92 6.18 -6.87
CA ILE A 364 18.39 6.05 -5.47
C ILE A 364 19.37 7.17 -5.13
N PHE A 365 19.01 8.07 -4.20
CA PHE A 365 19.90 9.08 -3.64
C PHE A 365 20.14 8.82 -2.16
N ARG A 366 21.43 8.68 -1.77
CA ARG A 366 21.88 8.43 -0.38
C ARG A 366 21.07 7.34 0.34
N PRO A 367 21.19 6.07 -0.10
CA PRO A 367 20.48 4.97 0.53
C PRO A 367 20.87 4.82 2.01
N ARG A 368 19.94 4.33 2.83
CA ARG A 368 20.26 3.81 4.16
C ARG A 368 21.20 2.63 4.01
N LEU A 369 22.06 2.44 4.99
CA LEU A 369 23.06 1.39 4.97
C LEU A 369 22.80 0.44 6.13
N ALA A 370 22.79 -0.85 5.86
CA ALA A 370 22.59 -1.86 6.86
C ALA A 370 23.54 -3.04 6.64
N VAL A 371 23.97 -3.65 7.73
CA VAL A 371 24.75 -4.89 7.71
C VAL A 371 24.07 -5.93 8.58
N VAL A 372 23.92 -7.15 8.07
CA VAL A 372 23.52 -8.33 8.86
C VAL A 372 24.78 -9.11 9.22
N ILE A 373 25.20 -9.05 10.48
CA ILE A 373 26.47 -9.61 10.95
C ILE A 373 26.41 -10.09 12.40
N GLY A 374 27.15 -11.16 12.70
CA GLY A 374 27.41 -11.58 14.08
C GLY A 374 26.17 -12.05 14.86
N ARG A 375 26.32 -12.09 16.18
CA ARG A 375 25.29 -12.56 17.13
C ARG A 375 25.03 -11.50 18.20
N SER A 376 23.79 -11.45 18.68
CA SER A 376 23.36 -10.53 19.74
C SER A 376 24.09 -10.76 21.07
N THR A 377 24.60 -11.97 21.29
CA THR A 377 25.36 -12.39 22.48
C THR A 377 26.68 -11.64 22.68
N ASP A 378 27.18 -10.95 21.65
CA ASP A 378 28.40 -10.14 21.77
C ASP A 378 28.19 -8.82 22.53
N PHE A 379 26.93 -8.38 22.63
CA PHE A 379 26.53 -7.20 23.41
C PHE A 379 26.21 -7.62 24.84
N ARG A 380 26.62 -6.81 25.82
CA ARG A 380 26.30 -7.07 27.24
C ARG A 380 24.81 -6.87 27.53
N CYS A 381 24.22 -5.85 26.93
CA CYS A 381 22.81 -5.50 27.08
C CYS A 381 22.36 -4.53 25.97
N ALA A 382 21.08 -4.19 25.93
CA ALA A 382 20.54 -3.24 24.96
C ALA A 382 21.20 -1.85 25.02
N ILE A 383 21.56 -1.38 26.22
CA ILE A 383 22.22 -0.07 26.41
C ILE A 383 23.65 -0.09 25.84
N ASP A 384 24.40 -1.18 26.04
CA ASP A 384 25.74 -1.38 25.46
C ASP A 384 25.68 -1.25 23.93
N ARG A 385 24.73 -1.95 23.32
CA ARG A 385 24.49 -1.87 21.88
C ARG A 385 24.14 -0.46 21.41
N GLN A 386 23.23 0.23 22.10
CA GLN A 386 22.84 1.61 21.74
C GLN A 386 24.03 2.58 21.80
N LYS A 387 24.88 2.46 22.83
CA LYS A 387 26.09 3.29 22.97
C LYS A 387 27.09 3.06 21.84
N LEU A 388 27.23 1.82 21.36
CA LEU A 388 28.09 1.50 20.23
C LEU A 388 27.49 2.01 18.92
N ALA A 389 26.20 1.76 18.70
CA ALA A 389 25.47 2.22 17.51
C ALA A 389 25.47 3.75 17.38
N SER A 390 25.36 4.50 18.47
CA SER A 390 25.41 5.97 18.42
C SER A 390 26.76 6.53 17.94
N ARG A 391 27.84 5.73 17.99
CA ARG A 391 29.18 6.11 17.48
C ARG A 391 29.37 5.74 16.00
N THR A 392 28.42 5.02 15.42
CA THR A 392 28.46 4.53 14.04
C THR A 392 27.04 4.63 13.47
N SER A 393 26.49 5.85 13.53
CA SER A 393 25.10 6.13 13.16
C SER A 393 24.85 6.13 11.66
N ASP A 394 25.89 5.98 10.86
CA ASP A 394 25.84 5.94 9.40
C ASP A 394 25.46 4.57 8.84
N ILE A 395 25.52 3.51 9.64
CA ILE A 395 25.05 2.17 9.28
C ILE A 395 24.16 1.56 10.37
N ASP A 396 23.18 0.75 9.99
CA ASP A 396 22.37 -0.07 10.88
C ASP A 396 23.04 -1.44 11.07
N VAL A 397 23.55 -1.72 12.26
CA VAL A 397 24.17 -3.02 12.59
C VAL A 397 23.10 -3.96 13.14
N VAL A 398 22.68 -4.91 12.31
CA VAL A 398 21.67 -5.92 12.61
C VAL A 398 22.35 -7.27 12.79
N THR A 399 21.99 -8.01 13.84
CA THR A 399 22.50 -9.37 14.06
C THR A 399 21.55 -10.40 13.49
N TYR A 400 22.06 -11.60 13.21
CA TYR A 400 21.19 -12.70 12.79
C TYR A 400 20.13 -13.05 13.84
N ASP A 401 20.42 -12.84 15.13
CA ASP A 401 19.43 -13.00 16.20
C ASP A 401 18.30 -11.96 16.09
N ASP A 402 18.59 -10.74 15.64
CA ASP A 402 17.55 -9.73 15.44
C ASP A 402 16.63 -10.09 14.27
N VAL A 403 17.20 -10.64 13.20
CA VAL A 403 16.46 -11.13 12.03
C VAL A 403 15.52 -12.27 12.46
N VAL A 404 16.06 -13.27 13.18
CA VAL A 404 15.27 -14.38 13.74
C VAL A 404 14.22 -13.89 14.74
N ALA A 405 14.56 -12.97 15.64
CA ALA A 405 13.60 -12.40 16.60
C ALA A 405 12.49 -11.60 15.92
N CYS A 406 12.80 -10.91 14.82
CA CYS A 406 11.79 -10.28 13.98
C CYS A 406 10.85 -11.32 13.36
N ALA A 407 11.43 -12.39 12.79
CA ALA A 407 10.67 -13.46 12.16
C ALA A 407 9.75 -14.19 13.14
N ARG A 408 10.26 -14.53 14.34
CA ARG A 408 9.48 -15.17 15.41
C ARG A 408 8.28 -14.34 15.87
N ARG A 409 8.41 -13.01 15.90
CA ARG A 409 7.27 -12.11 16.23
C ARG A 409 6.16 -12.13 15.19
N ARG A 410 6.45 -12.63 13.98
CA ARG A 410 5.51 -12.74 12.85
C ARG A 410 5.32 -14.21 12.42
N LEU A 411 5.62 -15.15 13.30
CA LEU A 411 5.39 -16.58 13.10
C LEU A 411 3.89 -16.86 13.10
N VAL A 412 3.42 -17.59 12.09
CA VAL A 412 2.05 -18.11 12.05
C VAL A 412 2.11 -19.63 12.15
N SER A 413 1.46 -20.18 13.17
CA SER A 413 1.25 -21.61 13.31
C SER A 413 -0.01 -22.02 12.56
N ILE A 414 0.14 -22.70 11.43
CA ILE A 414 -0.99 -23.38 10.79
C ILE A 414 -1.18 -24.69 11.54
N GLY A 415 -2.23 -24.77 12.37
CA GLY A 415 -2.57 -26.01 13.06
C GLY A 415 -2.92 -27.08 12.03
N ALA A 416 -2.15 -28.17 11.99
CA ALA A 416 -2.59 -29.40 11.35
C ALA A 416 -3.72 -29.98 12.23
N SER A 417 -4.95 -29.87 11.74
CA SER A 417 -6.11 -30.57 12.28
C SER A 417 -6.02 -32.07 12.04
#